data_AF-A0A2E6MNA1-F1
#
_entry.id   AF-A0A2E6MNA1-F1
#
_cell.length_a   1.000
_cell.length_b   1.000
_cell.length_c   1.000
_cell.angle_alpha   90.00
_cell.angle_beta   90.00
_cell.angle_gamma   90.00
#
_symmetry.space_group_name_H-M   'P 1'
#
loop_
_entity.id
_entity.type
_entity.pdbx_description
1 polymer ?
#
loop_
_entity_poly.entity_id
_entity_poly.type
_entity_poly.pdbx_seq_one_letter_code
_entity_poly.pdbx_strand_id
1 'polypeptide(L)'
;MIDRTIKNANMVRKTLWLLLLIPSLTGCGFLFVDGPPVGWENVEDPSELEAVALMTPCTSGKTLIYMDAALAAIYALGFSAVAFDDDWYYDAKTEGLLYTGLFSGTFSLAAVTGNRRVNECAAFNAHVYQQLRNSAEGDDNR
;
A
#
# COMPACT_ATOMS: atom_id res chain seq x y z
N MET A 1 27.08 -36.89 3.48
CA MET A 1 27.21 -35.57 2.80
C MET A 1 25.93 -35.13 2.09
N ILE A 2 25.13 -36.06 1.53
CA ILE A 2 23.90 -35.76 0.75
C ILE A 2 22.76 -35.12 1.58
N ASP A 3 22.62 -35.44 2.87
CA ASP A 3 21.55 -34.91 3.75
C ASP A 3 21.63 -33.37 3.96
N ARG A 4 22.83 -32.80 4.03
CA ARG A 4 23.02 -31.35 4.23
C ARG A 4 22.65 -30.54 2.99
N THR A 5 22.93 -31.07 1.80
CA THR A 5 22.60 -30.41 0.52
C THR A 5 21.09 -30.37 0.28
N ILE A 6 20.38 -31.44 0.62
CA ILE A 6 18.91 -31.52 0.51
C ILE A 6 18.22 -30.60 1.52
N LYS A 7 18.70 -30.53 2.77
CA LYS A 7 18.21 -29.57 3.78
C LYS A 7 18.42 -28.12 3.36
N ASN A 8 19.61 -27.79 2.83
CA ASN A 8 19.90 -26.43 2.35
C ASN A 8 19.04 -26.05 1.14
N ALA A 9 18.84 -26.95 0.18
CA ALA A 9 17.96 -26.70 -0.97
C ALA A 9 16.51 -26.44 -0.54
N ASN A 10 15.97 -27.21 0.41
CA ASN A 10 14.62 -27.02 0.95
C ASN A 10 14.49 -25.74 1.80
N MET A 11 15.54 -25.37 2.55
CA MET A 11 15.57 -24.14 3.32
C MET A 11 15.64 -22.91 2.41
N VAL A 12 16.52 -22.91 1.41
CA VAL A 12 16.60 -21.85 0.39
C VAL A 12 15.29 -21.72 -0.38
N ARG A 13 14.66 -22.85 -0.76
CA ARG A 13 13.35 -22.84 -1.43
C ARG A 13 12.27 -22.22 -0.54
N LYS A 14 12.20 -22.60 0.74
CA LYS A 14 11.26 -22.00 1.71
C LYS A 14 11.49 -20.51 1.91
N THR A 15 12.75 -20.09 2.02
CA THR A 15 13.11 -18.67 2.16
C THR A 15 12.72 -17.86 0.93
N LEU A 16 12.92 -18.42 -0.28
CA LEU A 16 12.50 -17.78 -1.53
C LEU A 16 10.97 -17.64 -1.59
N TRP A 17 10.23 -18.69 -1.20
CA TRP A 17 8.77 -18.64 -1.11
C TRP A 17 8.28 -17.57 -0.12
N LEU A 18 8.90 -17.46 1.04
CA LEU A 18 8.57 -16.42 2.01
C LEU A 18 8.87 -15.02 1.45
N LEU A 19 10.02 -14.81 0.83
CA LEU A 19 10.38 -13.53 0.21
C LEU A 19 9.46 -13.13 -0.94
N LEU A 20 8.86 -14.09 -1.64
CA LEU A 20 7.91 -13.84 -2.72
C LEU A 20 6.49 -13.62 -2.19
N LEU A 21 6.13 -14.31 -1.10
CA LEU A 21 4.83 -14.16 -0.44
C LEU A 21 4.72 -12.87 0.34
N ILE A 22 5.80 -12.37 0.97
CA ILE A 22 5.77 -11.13 1.74
C ILE A 22 5.26 -9.93 0.90
N PRO A 23 5.79 -9.64 -0.29
CA PRO A 23 5.26 -8.59 -1.17
C PRO A 23 3.82 -8.86 -1.62
N SER A 24 3.48 -10.11 -1.90
CA SER A 24 2.13 -10.50 -2.32
C SER A 24 1.10 -10.36 -1.19
N LEU A 25 1.52 -10.51 0.05
CA LEU A 25 0.67 -10.40 1.23
C LEU A 25 0.48 -8.96 1.68
N THR A 26 1.49 -8.09 1.54
CA THR A 26 1.42 -6.72 2.08
C THR A 26 0.55 -5.75 1.26
N GLY A 27 0.14 -6.12 0.05
CA GLY A 27 -0.56 -5.23 -0.88
C GLY A 27 0.39 -4.24 -1.58
N CYS A 28 0.07 -3.90 -2.82
CA CYS A 28 0.89 -3.02 -3.66
C CYS A 28 0.89 -1.58 -3.15
N GLY A 29 -0.25 -1.13 -2.61
CA GLY A 29 -0.49 0.18 -2.03
C GLY A 29 0.27 0.44 -0.73
N PHE A 30 0.77 -0.61 -0.05
CA PHE A 30 1.56 -0.45 1.17
C PHE A 30 3.06 -0.30 0.87
N LEU A 31 3.54 -1.01 -0.15
CA LEU A 31 4.95 -1.07 -0.56
C LEU A 31 5.37 0.06 -1.48
N PHE A 32 4.45 0.58 -2.31
CA PHE A 32 4.80 1.47 -3.42
C PHE A 32 4.02 2.78 -3.46
N VAL A 33 3.21 3.07 -2.43
CA VAL A 33 2.56 4.38 -2.29
C VAL A 33 3.28 5.16 -1.20
N ASP A 34 4.15 6.04 -1.65
CA ASP A 34 4.81 7.02 -0.80
C ASP A 34 3.84 8.16 -0.45
N GLY A 35 3.78 8.47 0.85
CA GLY A 35 3.01 9.59 1.39
C GLY A 35 3.88 10.82 1.65
N PRO A 36 3.28 11.97 1.97
CA PRO A 36 4.03 13.18 2.27
C PRO A 36 4.86 13.02 3.56
N PRO A 37 5.90 13.86 3.75
CA PRO A 37 6.77 13.78 4.91
C PRO A 37 6.01 14.13 6.18
N VAL A 38 6.21 13.37 7.26
CA VAL A 38 5.48 13.57 8.52
C VAL A 38 5.65 14.99 9.05
N GLY A 39 4.55 15.63 9.45
CA GLY A 39 4.58 16.99 10.01
C GLY A 39 4.71 18.13 9.00
N TRP A 40 4.58 17.86 7.70
CA TRP A 40 4.55 18.88 6.63
C TRP A 40 3.54 20.01 6.87
N GLU A 41 2.47 19.72 7.60
CA GLU A 41 1.39 20.67 7.94
C GLU A 41 1.85 21.80 8.86
N ASN A 42 2.96 21.63 9.58
CA ASN A 42 3.47 22.62 10.54
C ASN A 42 4.63 23.47 9.99
N VAL A 43 5.02 23.27 8.74
CA VAL A 43 6.14 24.01 8.12
C VAL A 43 5.59 25.30 7.52
N GLU A 44 5.88 26.42 8.17
CA GLU A 44 5.44 27.75 7.75
C GLU A 44 6.41 28.43 6.75
N ASP A 45 7.68 27.98 6.67
CA ASP A 45 8.68 28.55 5.78
C ASP A 45 8.52 28.00 4.34
N PRO A 46 8.26 28.87 3.34
CA PRO A 46 8.03 28.44 1.95
C PRO A 46 9.28 27.82 1.30
N SER A 47 10.48 28.25 1.69
CA SER A 47 11.73 27.75 1.11
C SER A 47 12.09 26.35 1.61
N GLU A 48 11.80 26.08 2.89
CA GLU A 48 11.97 24.76 3.50
C GLU A 48 10.93 23.78 2.94
N LEU A 49 9.67 24.24 2.78
CA LEU A 49 8.60 23.43 2.22
C LEU A 49 8.87 23.03 0.76
N GLU A 50 9.42 23.94 -0.06
CA GLU A 50 9.80 23.65 -1.45
C GLU A 50 10.93 22.62 -1.55
N ALA A 51 11.99 22.77 -0.74
CA ALA A 51 13.10 21.83 -0.71
C ALA A 51 12.64 20.42 -0.29
N VAL A 52 11.74 20.34 0.68
CA VAL A 52 11.14 19.08 1.14
C VAL A 52 10.24 18.48 0.05
N ALA A 53 9.43 19.29 -0.65
CA ALA A 53 8.60 18.82 -1.76
C ALA A 53 9.42 18.23 -2.92
N LEU A 54 10.59 18.81 -3.20
CA LEU A 54 11.46 18.36 -4.28
C LEU A 54 12.17 17.03 -3.95
N MET A 55 12.49 16.82 -2.67
CA MET A 55 13.23 15.63 -2.22
C MET A 55 12.33 14.46 -1.83
N THR A 56 11.03 14.68 -1.63
CA THR A 56 10.13 13.63 -1.15
C THR A 56 9.33 13.03 -2.30
N PRO A 57 9.43 11.71 -2.58
CA PRO A 57 8.58 11.07 -3.57
C PRO A 57 7.14 11.07 -3.03
N CYS A 58 6.23 11.78 -3.71
CA CYS A 58 4.79 11.68 -3.44
C CYS A 58 4.13 10.88 -4.56
N THR A 59 3.46 9.78 -4.21
CA THR A 59 2.74 8.99 -5.20
C THR A 59 1.40 9.66 -5.53
N SER A 60 1.28 10.17 -6.76
CA SER A 60 0.04 10.82 -7.23
C SER A 60 -0.94 9.85 -7.91
N GLY A 61 -0.47 8.64 -8.25
CA GLY A 61 -1.23 7.66 -9.04
C GLY A 61 -2.12 6.76 -8.19
N LYS A 62 -3.36 6.51 -8.66
CA LYS A 62 -4.30 5.57 -8.01
C LYS A 62 -4.22 4.13 -8.51
N THR A 63 -3.37 3.83 -9.49
CA THR A 63 -3.32 2.52 -10.15
C THR A 63 -3.06 1.38 -9.16
N LEU A 64 -2.07 1.52 -8.27
CA LEU A 64 -1.73 0.49 -7.28
C LEU A 64 -2.85 0.28 -6.26
N ILE A 65 -3.55 1.35 -5.88
CA ILE A 65 -4.72 1.31 -5.00
C ILE A 65 -5.86 0.55 -5.68
N TYR A 66 -6.11 0.79 -6.97
CA TYR A 66 -7.14 0.07 -7.70
C TYR A 66 -6.83 -1.42 -7.84
N MET A 67 -5.55 -1.78 -7.99
CA MET A 67 -5.15 -3.19 -7.99
C MET A 67 -5.43 -3.86 -6.65
N ASP A 68 -5.07 -3.22 -5.54
CA ASP A 68 -5.40 -3.73 -4.20
C ASP A 68 -6.92 -3.82 -3.99
N ALA A 69 -7.68 -2.79 -4.37
CA ALA A 69 -9.13 -2.80 -4.26
C ALA A 69 -9.78 -3.91 -5.10
N ALA A 70 -9.27 -4.15 -6.32
CA ALA A 70 -9.74 -5.22 -7.19
C ALA A 70 -9.45 -6.60 -6.57
N LEU A 71 -8.24 -6.81 -6.05
CA LEU A 71 -7.89 -8.06 -5.37
C LEU A 71 -8.74 -8.26 -4.11
N ALA A 72 -8.92 -7.22 -3.30
CA ALA A 72 -9.79 -7.25 -2.12
C ALA A 72 -11.21 -7.71 -2.47
N ALA A 73 -11.78 -7.17 -3.56
CA ALA A 73 -13.10 -7.54 -4.05
C ALA A 73 -13.16 -8.99 -4.54
N ILE A 74 -12.17 -9.44 -5.32
CA ILE A 74 -12.10 -10.84 -5.80
C ILE A 74 -12.04 -11.81 -4.61
N TYR A 75 -11.20 -11.55 -3.62
CA TYR A 75 -11.10 -12.40 -2.44
C TYR A 75 -12.35 -12.31 -1.54
N ALA A 76 -13.03 -11.16 -1.48
CA ALA A 76 -14.31 -11.02 -0.77
C ALA A 76 -15.41 -11.86 -1.44
N LEU A 77 -15.45 -11.89 -2.78
CA LEU A 77 -16.37 -12.76 -3.52
C LEU A 77 -16.06 -14.24 -3.23
N GLY A 78 -14.79 -14.63 -3.25
CA GLY A 78 -14.36 -15.97 -2.86
C GLY A 78 -14.78 -16.32 -1.42
N PHE A 79 -14.60 -15.40 -0.48
CA PHE A 79 -15.04 -15.56 0.90
C PHE A 79 -16.55 -15.78 0.98
N SER A 80 -17.33 -14.97 0.28
CA SER A 80 -18.80 -15.12 0.26
C SER A 80 -19.22 -16.46 -0.34
N ALA A 81 -18.57 -16.91 -1.42
CA ALA A 81 -18.86 -18.20 -2.03
C ALA A 81 -18.60 -19.35 -1.05
N VAL A 82 -17.49 -19.34 -0.31
CA VAL A 82 -17.18 -20.39 0.68
C VAL A 82 -18.07 -20.27 1.93
N ALA A 83 -18.40 -19.05 2.36
CA ALA A 83 -19.21 -18.81 3.56
C ALA A 83 -20.64 -19.32 3.40
N PHE A 84 -21.26 -19.02 2.26
CA PHE A 84 -22.69 -19.22 2.02
C PHE A 84 -23.02 -20.49 1.24
N ASP A 85 -22.03 -21.25 0.81
CA ASP A 85 -22.24 -22.55 0.17
C ASP A 85 -22.19 -23.68 1.22
N ASP A 86 -23.22 -24.53 1.19
CA ASP A 86 -23.47 -25.58 2.18
C ASP A 86 -22.85 -26.92 1.73
N ASP A 87 -22.49 -27.06 0.45
CA ASP A 87 -21.97 -28.32 -0.14
C ASP A 87 -20.49 -28.57 0.18
N TRP A 88 -19.81 -27.63 0.83
CA TRP A 88 -18.38 -27.73 1.13
C TRP A 88 -18.11 -28.64 2.33
N TYR A 89 -17.14 -29.54 2.19
CA TYR A 89 -16.63 -30.32 3.32
C TYR A 89 -16.09 -29.38 4.42
N TYR A 90 -16.42 -29.67 5.69
CA TYR A 90 -16.17 -28.77 6.83
C TYR A 90 -14.71 -28.28 6.93
N ASP A 91 -13.75 -29.18 6.65
CA ASP A 91 -12.32 -28.87 6.68
C ASP A 91 -11.92 -27.93 5.53
N ALA A 92 -12.42 -28.18 4.32
CA ALA A 92 -12.18 -27.32 3.15
C ALA A 92 -12.84 -25.94 3.29
N LYS A 93 -14.00 -25.87 3.96
CA LYS A 93 -14.71 -24.62 4.24
C LYS A 93 -13.91 -23.72 5.18
N THR A 94 -13.34 -24.28 6.24
CA THR A 94 -12.56 -23.52 7.23
C THR A 94 -11.28 -22.96 6.63
N GLU A 95 -10.52 -23.78 5.90
CA GLU A 95 -9.30 -23.32 5.21
C GLU A 95 -9.61 -22.28 4.13
N GLY A 96 -10.66 -22.49 3.35
CA GLY A 96 -11.11 -21.55 2.32
C GLY A 96 -11.52 -20.19 2.89
N LEU A 97 -12.25 -20.16 4.00
CA LEU A 97 -12.63 -18.93 4.71
C LEU A 97 -11.42 -18.18 5.26
N LEU A 98 -10.48 -18.89 5.89
CA LEU A 98 -9.28 -18.27 6.43
C LEU A 98 -8.43 -17.66 5.31
N TYR A 99 -8.23 -18.40 4.22
CA TYR A 99 -7.46 -17.92 3.07
C TYR A 99 -8.12 -16.69 2.43
N THR A 100 -9.37 -16.82 1.99
CA THR A 100 -10.09 -15.73 1.30
C THR A 100 -10.30 -14.52 2.20
N GLY A 101 -10.59 -14.72 3.48
CA GLY A 101 -10.76 -13.66 4.47
C GLY A 101 -9.45 -12.90 4.75
N LEU A 102 -8.34 -13.62 4.93
CA LEU A 102 -7.03 -13.00 5.16
C LEU A 102 -6.61 -12.11 4.00
N PHE A 103 -6.69 -12.62 2.77
CA PHE A 103 -6.30 -11.84 1.59
C PHE A 103 -7.26 -10.68 1.34
N SER A 104 -8.58 -10.90 1.45
CA SER A 104 -9.57 -9.82 1.31
C SER A 104 -9.32 -8.68 2.30
N GLY A 105 -9.11 -9.01 3.58
CA GLY A 105 -8.83 -8.02 4.61
C GLY A 105 -7.53 -7.27 4.37
N THR A 106 -6.46 -7.97 3.99
CA THR A 106 -5.15 -7.35 3.81
C THR A 106 -5.12 -6.40 2.62
N PHE A 107 -5.67 -6.80 1.47
CA PHE A 107 -5.79 -5.93 0.30
C PHE A 107 -6.74 -4.76 0.54
N SER A 108 -7.81 -4.96 1.33
CA SER A 108 -8.70 -3.85 1.72
C SER A 108 -7.95 -2.79 2.55
N LEU A 109 -7.16 -3.21 3.53
CA LEU A 109 -6.34 -2.31 4.34
C LEU A 109 -5.28 -1.59 3.52
N ALA A 110 -4.65 -2.27 2.56
CA ALA A 110 -3.69 -1.69 1.64
C ALA A 110 -4.32 -0.62 0.74
N ALA A 111 -5.50 -0.91 0.17
CA ALA A 111 -6.24 0.05 -0.66
C ALA A 111 -6.66 1.30 0.15
N VAL A 112 -7.18 1.12 1.37
CA VAL A 112 -7.60 2.24 2.24
C VAL A 112 -6.41 3.10 2.63
N THR A 113 -5.33 2.47 3.09
CA THR A 113 -4.12 3.19 3.52
C THR A 113 -3.46 3.91 2.34
N GLY A 114 -3.32 3.23 1.19
CA GLY A 114 -2.80 3.84 -0.03
C GLY A 114 -3.64 5.03 -0.49
N ASN A 115 -4.98 4.92 -0.47
CA ASN A 115 -5.85 6.04 -0.86
C ASN A 115 -5.72 7.25 0.08
N ARG A 116 -5.51 7.03 1.39
CA ARG A 116 -5.19 8.11 2.33
C ARG A 116 -3.89 8.82 1.95
N ARG A 117 -2.82 8.06 1.72
CA ARG A 117 -1.51 8.62 1.34
C ARG A 117 -1.56 9.44 0.05
N VAL A 118 -2.26 8.95 -0.98
CA VAL A 118 -2.44 9.71 -2.23
C VAL A 118 -3.23 11.01 -1.99
N ASN A 119 -4.24 10.98 -1.12
CA ASN A 119 -5.02 12.17 -0.80
C ASN A 119 -4.21 13.19 0.00
N GLU A 120 -3.41 12.73 0.97
CA GLU A 120 -2.48 13.56 1.72
C GLU A 120 -1.41 14.17 0.81
N CYS A 121 -0.88 13.41 -0.16
CA CYS A 121 0.02 13.93 -1.20
C CYS A 121 -0.62 15.04 -2.03
N ALA A 122 -1.89 14.89 -2.40
CA ALA A 122 -2.60 15.93 -3.14
C ALA A 122 -2.79 17.20 -2.30
N ALA A 123 -3.08 17.06 -1.01
CA ALA A 123 -3.18 18.19 -0.08
C ALA A 123 -1.83 18.90 0.12
N PHE A 124 -0.75 18.14 0.30
CA PHE A 124 0.61 18.66 0.41
C PHE A 124 1.01 19.46 -0.83
N ASN A 125 0.84 18.90 -2.02
CA ASN A 125 1.17 19.59 -3.27
C ASN A 125 0.36 20.89 -3.41
N ALA A 126 -0.94 20.87 -3.08
CA ALA A 126 -1.78 22.07 -3.13
C ALA A 126 -1.27 23.16 -2.17
N HIS A 127 -0.80 22.79 -0.97
CA HIS A 127 -0.24 23.72 0.00
C HIS A 127 1.06 24.35 -0.50
N VAL A 128 1.98 23.54 -1.03
CA VAL A 128 3.24 24.01 -1.64
C VAL A 128 2.97 25.01 -2.76
N TYR A 129 2.06 24.69 -3.68
CA TYR A 129 1.71 25.61 -4.78
C TYR A 129 1.14 26.94 -4.29
N GLN A 130 0.33 26.94 -3.24
CA GLN A 130 -0.22 28.16 -2.66
C GLN A 130 0.87 29.03 -2.02
N GLN A 131 1.78 28.43 -1.24
CA GLN A 131 2.87 29.16 -0.60
C GLN A 131 3.83 29.80 -1.63
N LEU A 132 4.18 29.07 -2.70
CA LEU A 132 5.00 29.60 -3.79
C LEU A 132 4.33 30.79 -4.48
N ARG A 133 3.03 30.69 -4.73
CA ARG A 133 2.25 31.78 -5.31
C ARG A 133 2.23 33.02 -4.42
N ASN A 134 1.95 32.85 -3.13
CA ASN A 134 1.90 33.95 -2.17
C ASN A 134 3.28 34.64 -2.03
N SER A 135 4.36 33.86 -2.08
CA SER A 135 5.74 34.37 -2.04
C SER A 135 6.05 35.22 -3.28
N ALA A 136 5.64 34.77 -4.47
CA ALA A 136 5.82 35.53 -5.71
C ALA A 136 4.99 36.83 -5.75
N GLU A 137 3.74 36.81 -5.26
CA GLU A 137 2.88 38.00 -5.16
C GLU A 137 3.38 39.00 -4.09
N GLY A 138 4.05 38.52 -3.04
CA GLY A 138 4.67 39.35 -2.01
C GLY A 138 5.94 40.06 -2.48
N ASP A 139 6.68 39.45 -3.41
CA ASP A 139 7.90 40.03 -3.98
C ASP A 139 7.60 41.06 -5.07
N ASP A 140 6.48 40.93 -5.81
CA ASP A 140 6.01 41.90 -6.82
C ASP A 140 5.50 43.23 -6.22
N ASN A 141 5.15 43.23 -4.93
CA ASN A 141 4.64 44.41 -4.21
C ASN A 141 5.71 45.18 -3.40
N ARG A 142 7.00 44.85 -3.55
CA ARG A 142 8.11 45.47 -2.83
C ARG A 142 9.02 46.27 -3.76
#